data_AF-A0A974YHK6-F1
#
_entry.id   AF-A0A974YHK6-F1
#
_cell.length_a   1.000
_cell.length_b   1.000
_cell.length_c   1.000
_cell.angle_alpha   90.00
_cell.angle_beta   90.00
_cell.angle_gamma   90.00
#
_symmetry.space_group_name_H-M   'P 1'
#
loop_
_entity.id
_entity.type
_entity.pdbx_description
1 polymer ?
#
loop_
_entity_poly.entity_id
_entity_poly.type
_entity_poly.pdbx_seq_one_letter_code
_entity_poly.pdbx_strand_id
1 'polypeptide(L)' 'MTLQNKSTLVTRATIAEALGVSTKTIERMEKAGLPRIVPVPGGHPRYDIDLVLEWVRTTRAKGETK' A
#
# COMPACT_ATOMS: atom_id res chain seq x y z
N MET A 1 24.86 -8.59 4.93
CA MET A 1 24.49 -7.84 3.70
C MET A 1 23.18 -7.16 3.97
N THR A 2 23.21 -5.86 4.29
CA THR A 2 22.01 -5.05 4.50
C THR A 2 21.36 -4.81 3.15
N LEU A 3 20.20 -5.44 2.89
CA LEU A 3 19.37 -5.11 1.75
C LEU A 3 18.96 -3.63 1.88
N GLN A 4 19.68 -2.75 1.17
CA GLN A 4 19.18 -1.42 0.86
C GLN A 4 18.07 -1.59 -0.19
N ASN A 5 16.91 -2.08 0.23
CA ASN A 5 15.69 -1.85 -0.53
C ASN A 5 15.50 -0.33 -0.51
N LYS A 6 15.79 0.33 -1.63
CA LYS A 6 15.27 1.66 -1.91
C LYS A 6 13.75 1.50 -2.02
N SER A 7 13.08 1.46 -0.87
CA SER A 7 11.63 1.59 -0.74
C SER A 7 11.23 2.84 -1.50
N THR A 8 10.80 2.66 -2.74
CA THR A 8 10.41 3.79 -3.58
C THR A 8 9.06 4.25 -3.05
N LEU A 9 9.09 5.34 -2.29
CA LEU A 9 7.90 5.92 -1.68
C LEU A 9 7.00 6.51 -2.77
N VAL A 10 5.99 5.75 -3.14
CA VAL A 10 5.02 6.11 -4.18
C VAL A 10 3.80 6.80 -3.59
N THR A 11 3.04 7.45 -4.46
CA THR A 11 1.78 8.11 -4.09
C THR A 11 0.60 7.15 -4.19
N ARG A 12 -0.55 7.58 -3.66
CA ARG A 12 -1.81 6.85 -3.79
C ARG A 12 -2.20 6.57 -5.25
N ALA A 13 -1.97 7.54 -6.13
CA ALA A 13 -2.29 7.41 -7.57
C ALA A 13 -1.44 6.31 -8.20
N THR A 14 -0.13 6.34 -7.95
CA THR A 14 0.81 5.33 -8.47
C THR A 14 0.44 3.92 -8.02
N ILE A 15 0.02 3.74 -6.77
CA ILE A 15 -0.44 2.43 -6.29
C ILE A 15 -1.76 2.02 -6.93
N ALA A 16 -2.69 2.96 -7.07
CA ALA A 16 -3.97 2.69 -7.72
C ALA A 16 -3.73 2.18 -9.14
N GLU A 17 -2.82 2.80 -9.89
CA GLU A 17 -2.39 2.35 -11.21
C GLU A 17 -1.71 0.97 -11.17
N ALA A 18 -0.74 0.77 -10.26
CA ALA A 18 -0.02 -0.50 -10.14
C ALA A 18 -0.92 -1.69 -9.77
N LEU A 19 -1.96 -1.45 -8.98
CA LEU A 19 -2.94 -2.46 -8.59
C LEU A 19 -4.13 -2.55 -9.56
N GLY A 20 -4.22 -1.66 -10.55
CA GLY A 20 -5.35 -1.59 -11.49
C GLY A 20 -6.68 -1.26 -10.81
N VAL A 21 -6.66 -0.44 -9.75
CA VAL A 21 -7.85 -0.07 -8.96
C VAL A 21 -8.03 1.44 -8.89
N SER A 22 -9.20 1.89 -8.44
CA SER A 22 -9.44 3.31 -8.19
C SER A 22 -8.71 3.82 -6.94
N THR A 23 -8.37 5.10 -6.89
CA THR A 23 -7.81 5.75 -5.69
C THR A 23 -8.74 5.61 -4.47
N LYS A 24 -10.05 5.61 -4.68
CA LYS A 24 -11.07 5.36 -3.66
C LYS A 24 -10.98 3.94 -3.07
N THR A 25 -10.60 2.96 -3.88
CA THR A 25 -10.31 1.60 -3.41
C THR A 25 -9.11 1.61 -2.46
N ILE A 26 -8.06 2.37 -2.80
CA ILE A 26 -6.89 2.52 -1.92
C ILE A 26 -7.29 3.16 -0.59
N GLU A 27 -8.13 4.20 -0.58
CA GLU A 27 -8.65 4.80 0.66
C GLU A 27 -9.43 3.81 1.53
N ARG A 28 -10.18 2.90 0.91
CA ARG A 28 -10.86 1.82 1.64
C ARG A 28 -9.85 0.83 2.23
N MET A 29 -8.80 0.48 1.48
CA MET A 29 -7.72 -0.38 1.97
C MET A 29 -6.96 0.29 3.12
N GLU A 30 -6.73 1.61 3.08
CA GLU A 30 -6.15 2.36 4.21
C GLU A 30 -6.97 2.21 5.47
N LYS A 31 -8.30 2.30 5.37
CA LYS A 31 -9.21 2.05 6.50
C LYS A 31 -9.17 0.59 6.98
N ALA A 32 -8.81 -0.34 6.11
CA ALA A 32 -8.65 -1.76 6.42
C ALA A 32 -7.26 -2.12 6.95
N GLY A 33 -6.33 -1.15 7.06
CA GLY A 33 -4.98 -1.37 7.60
C GLY A 33 -3.89 -1.50 6.55
N LEU A 34 -4.09 -0.99 5.32
CA LEU A 34 -3.02 -0.88 4.32
C LEU A 34 -1.83 -0.10 4.91
N PRO A 35 -0.61 -0.64 4.84
CA PRO A 35 0.57 0.03 5.36
C PRO A 35 0.84 1.31 4.58
N ARG A 36 0.94 2.42 5.31
CA ARG A 36 1.23 3.76 4.78
C ARG A 36 2.26 4.47 5.64
N ILE A 37 3.01 5.35 5.02
CA ILE A 37 4.03 6.19 5.64
C ILE A 37 3.54 7.63 5.53
N VAL A 38 3.32 8.26 6.68
CA VAL A 38 2.92 9.68 6.75
C VAL A 38 4.12 10.45 7.29
N PRO A 39 4.94 11.08 6.41
CA PRO A 39 6.21 11.66 6.82
C PRO A 39 6.06 12.90 7.73
N VAL A 40 4.92 13.59 7.65
CA VAL A 40 4.59 14.76 8.49
C VAL A 40 3.12 14.74 8.88
N PRO A 41 2.74 15.21 10.09
CA PRO A 41 1.33 15.34 10.49
C PRO A 41 0.54 16.17 9.46
N GLY A 42 -0.56 15.60 8.94
CA GLY A 42 -1.39 16.25 7.90
C GLY A 42 -0.84 16.17 6.47
N GLY A 43 0.33 15.58 6.27
CA GLY A 43 0.90 15.38 4.93
C GLY A 43 0.22 14.27 4.14
N HIS A 44 0.44 14.27 2.81
CA HIS A 44 -0.04 13.20 1.96
C HIS A 44 0.63 11.86 2.29
N PRO A 45 -0.14 10.77 2.42
CA PRO A 45 0.43 9.46 2.67
C PRO A 45 1.28 9.03 1.48
N ARG A 46 2.45 8.49 1.81
CA ARG A 46 3.34 7.76 0.93
C ARG A 46 3.24 6.28 1.24
N TYR A 47 3.65 5.47 0.29
CA TYR A 47 3.53 4.03 0.41
C TYR A 47 4.77 3.36 -0.13
N ASP A 48 5.15 2.27 0.48
CA ASP A 48 6.13 1.35 -0.07
C ASP A 48 5.39 0.35 -0.97
N ILE A 49 5.72 0.33 -2.25
CA ILE A 49 5.04 -0.51 -3.24
C ILE A 49 5.20 -1.99 -2.93
N ASP A 50 6.37 -2.42 -2.45
CA ASP A 50 6.63 -3.84 -2.16
C ASP A 50 5.78 -4.30 -0.98
N LEU A 51 5.73 -3.49 0.07
CA LEU A 51 4.93 -3.75 1.27
C LEU A 51 3.42 -3.76 0.98
N VAL A 52 2.97 -2.86 0.10
CA VAL A 52 1.57 -2.82 -0.34
C VAL A 52 1.20 -4.06 -1.14
N LEU A 53 2.07 -4.50 -2.06
CA LEU A 53 1.84 -5.72 -2.84
C LEU A 53 1.80 -6.96 -1.94
N GLU A 54 2.70 -7.05 -0.95
CA GLU A 54 2.70 -8.12 0.04
C GLU A 54 1.42 -8.13 0.88
N TRP A 55 0.99 -6.96 1.37
CA TRP A 55 -0.25 -6.82 2.14
C TRP A 55 -1.47 -7.22 1.32
N VAL A 56 -1.54 -6.84 0.05
CA VAL A 56 -2.66 -7.23 -0.83
C VAL A 56 -2.68 -8.74 -1.05
N ARG A 57 -1.52 -9.38 -1.27
CA ARG A 57 -1.42 -10.84 -1.41
C ARG A 57 -1.89 -11.57 -0.16
N THR A 58 -1.42 -11.16 1.01
CA THR A 58 -1.79 -11.78 2.29
C THR A 58 -3.26 -11.55 2.65
N THR A 59 -3.79 -10.35 2.39
CA THR A 59 -5.20 -10.03 2.65
C THR A 59 -6.14 -10.80 1.73
N ARG A 60 -5.78 -10.98 0.45
CA ARG A 60 -6.56 -11.81 -0.48
C ARG A 60 -6.54 -13.29 -0.10
N ALA A 61 -5.38 -13.83 0.28
CA ALA A 61 -5.26 -15.21 0.74
C ALA A 61 -6.11 -15.48 2.00
N LYS A 62 -6.23 -14.48 2.89
CA LYS A 62 -7.05 -14.58 4.11
C LYS A 62 -8.55 -14.46 3.86
N GLY A 63 -8.96 -13.93 2.71
CA GLY A 63 -10.36 -13.86 2.27
C GLY A 63 -10.88 -15.17 1.66
N GLU A 64 -10.00 -16.13 1.40
CA GLU A 64 -10.30 -17.44 0.78
C GLU A 64 -10.59 -18.54 1.81
N THR A 65 -11.21 -18.16 2.93
CA THR A 65 -11.82 -19.11 3.87
C THR A 65 -13.19 -18.57 4.24
N LYS A 66 -14.17 -18.82 3.36
CA LYS A 66 -15.57 -18.90 3.75
C LYS A 66 -16.36 -19.76 2.78
#